data_AF-A0A526VFJ1-F1
#
_entry.id   AF-A0A526VFJ1-F1
#
_cell.length_a   1.000
_cell.length_b   1.000
_cell.length_c   1.000
_cell.angle_alpha   90.00
_cell.angle_beta   90.00
_cell.angle_gamma   90.00
#
_symmetry.space_group_name_H-M   'P 1'
#
loop_
_entity.id
_entity.type
_entity.pdbx_description
1 polymer ?
#
loop_
_entity_poly.entity_id
_entity_poly.type
_entity_poly.pdbx_seq_one_letter_code
_entity_poly.pdbx_strand_id
1 'polypeptide(L)'
;AGLLDENDPETCIRKEAEEELGYRLQNVERLFSPYMSPGSVTERLWFFIARYSPADRISVGGGAQEEGEDIEVLEMPLDEALAGIADGRIIDAKTIILIQHLKLNPIAA
;
A
#
# COMPACT_ATOMS: atom_id res chain seq x y z
N ALA A 1 5.71 1.17 1.31
CA ALA A 1 5.00 0.73 2.52
C ALA A 1 6.08 0.66 3.56
N GLY A 2 6.14 1.64 4.46
CA GLY A 2 7.37 1.89 5.21
C GLY A 2 7.29 1.64 6.69
N LEU A 3 8.45 1.78 7.31
CA LEU A 3 8.58 1.94 8.76
C LEU A 3 8.17 3.37 9.14
N LEU A 4 7.56 3.51 10.31
CA LEU A 4 7.12 4.82 10.79
C LEU A 4 8.28 5.74 11.13
N ASP A 5 9.40 5.20 11.59
CA ASP A 5 10.50 5.94 12.23
C ASP A 5 9.97 6.96 13.25
N GLU A 6 10.19 8.26 13.01
CA GLU A 6 9.68 9.35 13.86
C GLU A 6 8.37 9.97 13.35
N ASN A 7 7.81 9.46 12.25
CA ASN A 7 6.60 9.97 11.63
C ASN A 7 5.34 9.33 12.22
N ASP A 8 4.22 10.04 12.15
CA ASP A 8 2.92 9.43 12.35
C ASP A 8 2.53 8.56 11.14
N PRO A 9 1.61 7.60 11.30
CA PRO A 9 1.22 6.68 10.23
C PRO A 9 0.71 7.35 8.95
N GLU A 10 0.02 8.48 9.05
CA GLU A 10 -0.52 9.16 7.87
C GLU A 10 0.58 9.91 7.11
N THR A 11 1.47 10.60 7.82
CA THR A 11 2.63 11.26 7.21
C THR A 11 3.54 10.24 6.53
N CYS A 12 3.83 9.11 7.20
CA CYS A 12 4.63 8.02 6.64
C CYS A 12 4.03 7.48 5.34
N ILE A 13 2.76 7.05 5.32
CA ILE A 13 2.19 6.41 4.12
C ILE A 13 2.09 7.36 2.92
N ARG A 14 1.95 8.68 3.15
CA ARG A 14 1.97 9.69 2.09
C ARG A 14 3.36 9.84 1.49
N LYS A 15 4.40 9.91 2.33
CA LYS A 15 5.80 9.97 1.89
C LYS A 15 6.15 8.74 1.04
N GLU A 16 5.84 7.56 1.57
CA GLU A 16 6.04 6.27 0.92
C GLU A 16 5.35 6.17 -0.45
N ALA A 17 4.11 6.67 -0.56
CA ALA A 17 3.40 6.68 -1.84
C ALA A 17 4.04 7.63 -2.87
N GLU A 18 4.62 8.75 -2.43
CA GLU A 18 5.36 9.66 -3.32
C GLU A 18 6.69 9.02 -3.79
N GLU A 19 7.38 8.30 -2.92
CA GLU A 19 8.69 7.68 -3.19
C GLU A 19 8.58 6.39 -4.01
N GLU A 20 7.78 5.43 -3.53
CA GLU A 20 7.68 4.11 -4.14
C GLU A 20 6.77 4.13 -5.39
N LEU A 21 5.59 4.76 -5.29
CA LEU A 21 4.59 4.73 -6.35
C LEU A 21 4.71 5.93 -7.30
N GLY A 22 5.23 7.06 -6.81
CA GLY A 22 5.31 8.31 -7.56
C GLY A 22 4.04 9.14 -7.55
N TYR A 23 3.14 8.93 -6.57
CA TYR A 23 1.84 9.59 -6.50
C TYR A 23 1.68 10.41 -5.23
N ARG A 24 1.26 11.66 -5.39
CA ARG A 24 0.86 12.54 -4.29
C ARG A 24 -0.61 12.32 -3.93
N LEU A 25 -0.85 11.43 -2.98
CA LEU A 25 -2.19 11.11 -2.51
C LEU A 25 -2.75 12.24 -1.64
N GLN A 26 -4.00 12.66 -1.88
CA GLN A 26 -4.66 13.72 -1.10
C GLN A 26 -5.50 13.17 0.05
N ASN A 27 -6.37 12.19 -0.22
CA ASN A 27 -7.32 11.67 0.76
C ASN A 27 -6.99 10.21 1.07
N VAL A 28 -6.05 9.99 1.99
CA VAL A 28 -5.77 8.66 2.52
C VAL A 28 -6.74 8.36 3.67
N GLU A 29 -7.41 7.21 3.60
CA GLU A 29 -8.35 6.74 4.61
C GLU A 29 -7.70 5.62 5.41
N ARG A 30 -7.65 5.80 6.74
CA ARG A 30 -7.16 4.77 7.66
C ARG A 30 -8.24 3.71 7.89
N LEU A 31 -7.86 2.44 7.72
CA LEU A 31 -8.73 1.29 7.95
C LEU A 31 -8.55 0.73 9.37
N PHE A 32 -7.56 -0.13 9.56
CA PHE A 32 -7.29 -0.83 10.82
C PHE A 32 -5.79 -0.95 11.08
N SER A 33 -5.41 -1.44 12.27
CA SER A 33 -4.00 -1.56 12.66
C SER A 33 -3.68 -2.86 13.41
N PRO A 34 -3.62 -4.00 12.70
CA PRO A 34 -3.45 -5.31 13.29
C PRO A 34 -1.97 -5.60 13.60
N TYR A 35 -1.76 -6.48 14.58
CA TYR A 35 -0.51 -7.21 14.70
C TYR A 35 -0.47 -8.31 13.64
N MET A 36 0.60 -8.36 12.85
CA MET A 36 0.67 -9.29 11.71
C MET A 36 0.95 -10.73 12.13
N SER A 37 1.74 -10.92 13.18
CA SER A 37 1.98 -12.23 13.79
C SER A 37 2.27 -12.07 15.30
N PRO A 38 1.23 -11.84 16.13
CA PRO A 38 1.40 -11.46 17.53
C PRO A 38 2.07 -12.52 18.42
N GLY A 39 2.17 -13.78 17.93
CA GLY A 39 2.91 -14.83 18.62
C GLY A 39 4.42 -14.83 18.35
N SER A 40 4.91 -14.06 17.37
CA SER A 40 6.30 -14.13 16.90
C SER A 40 6.98 -12.77 16.79
N VAL A 41 6.24 -11.73 16.39
CA VAL A 41 6.78 -10.39 16.18
C VAL A 41 5.87 -9.35 16.81
N THR A 42 6.46 -8.25 17.25
CA THR A 42 5.74 -7.08 17.78
C THR A 42 5.24 -6.14 16.68
N GLU A 43 5.49 -6.47 15.42
CA GLU A 43 5.12 -5.66 14.27
C GLU A 43 3.60 -5.42 14.23
N ARG A 44 3.24 -4.14 14.15
CA ARG A 44 1.89 -3.66 13.96
C ARG A 44 1.87 -2.78 12.72
N LEU A 45 1.02 -3.11 11.76
CA LEU A 45 0.86 -2.31 10.55
C LEU A 45 -0.30 -1.35 10.71
N TRP A 46 -0.24 -0.22 10.00
CA TRP A 46 -1.33 0.73 9.86
C TRP A 46 -1.82 0.70 8.42
N PHE A 47 -3.05 0.23 8.21
CA PHE A 47 -3.61 0.03 6.88
C PHE A 47 -4.34 1.28 6.41
N PHE A 48 -4.07 1.65 5.15
CA PHE A 48 -4.71 2.77 4.48
C PHE A 48 -5.18 2.38 3.08
N ILE A 49 -6.18 3.10 2.59
CA ILE A 49 -6.59 3.11 1.19
C ILE A 49 -6.68 4.55 0.70
N ALA A 50 -6.51 4.78 -0.60
CA ALA A 50 -6.68 6.09 -1.18
C ALA A 50 -7.17 5.95 -2.61
N ARG A 51 -7.93 6.96 -3.06
CA ARG A 51 -8.16 7.16 -4.49
C ARG A 51 -7.01 7.93 -5.08
N TYR A 52 -6.65 7.57 -6.30
CA TYR A 52 -5.68 8.29 -7.10
C TYR A 52 -6.22 8.45 -8.52
N SER A 53 -5.65 9.41 -9.23
CA SER A 53 -5.87 9.68 -10.63
C SER A 53 -4.54 9.92 -11.33
N PRO A 54 -4.48 9.89 -12.66
CA PRO A 54 -3.26 10.24 -13.39
C PRO A 54 -2.73 11.64 -13.07
N ALA A 55 -3.57 12.57 -12.61
CA ALA A 55 -3.17 13.92 -12.24
C ALA A 55 -2.38 13.98 -10.92
N ASP A 56 -2.46 12.94 -10.09
CA ASP A 56 -1.75 12.85 -8.81
C ASP A 56 -0.31 12.33 -8.99
N ARG A 57 0.06 11.87 -10.18
CA ARG A 57 1.40 11.35 -10.47
C ARG A 57 2.42 12.49 -10.56
N ILE A 58 3.46 12.42 -9.74
CA ILE A 58 4.54 13.42 -9.67
C ILE A 58 5.90 12.86 -10.09
N SER A 59 6.07 11.54 -10.11
CA SER A 59 7.29 10.86 -10.54
C SER A 59 6.97 9.49 -11.16
N VAL A 60 8.01 8.78 -11.60
CA VAL A 60 7.86 7.40 -12.08
C VAL A 60 7.69 6.38 -10.95
N GLY A 61 7.90 6.78 -9.69
CA GLY A 61 8.06 5.88 -8.55
C GLY A 61 9.44 5.21 -8.56
N GLY A 62 9.58 4.12 -7.82
CA GLY A 62 10.78 3.28 -7.79
C GLY A 62 11.50 3.20 -6.45
N GLY A 63 11.06 3.99 -5.46
CA GLY A 63 11.66 4.02 -4.13
C GLY A 63 12.85 4.97 -4.03
N ALA A 64 13.47 5.02 -2.85
CA ALA A 64 14.63 5.84 -2.56
C ALA A 64 15.94 5.09 -2.89
N GLN A 65 16.68 5.58 -3.89
CA GLN A 65 17.98 5.00 -4.26
C GLN A 65 19.00 5.05 -3.12
N GLU A 66 18.93 6.08 -2.27
CA GLU A 66 19.81 6.21 -1.10
C GLU A 66 19.51 5.18 0.00
N GLU A 67 18.28 4.66 0.04
CA GLU A 67 17.87 3.57 0.92
C GLU A 67 18.11 2.18 0.29
N GLY A 68 18.63 2.15 -0.94
CA GLY A 68 18.92 0.91 -1.67
C GLY A 68 17.70 0.21 -2.24
N GLU A 69 16.60 0.95 -2.41
CA GLU A 69 15.36 0.42 -2.96
C GLU A 69 15.41 0.33 -4.50
N ASP A 70 14.82 -0.75 -5.02
CA ASP A 70 14.64 -1.00 -6.46
C ASP A 70 13.24 -1.61 -6.63
N ILE A 71 12.24 -0.73 -6.75
CA ILE A 71 10.81 -1.10 -6.71
C ILE A 71 10.19 -0.96 -8.10
N GLU A 72 9.45 -2.00 -8.52
CA GLU A 72 8.63 -1.95 -9.73
C GLU A 72 7.20 -1.50 -9.41
N VAL A 73 6.73 -0.45 -10.10
CA VAL A 73 5.34 0.00 -10.01
C VAL A 73 4.45 -0.82 -10.94
N LEU A 74 3.47 -1.51 -10.36
CA LEU A 74 2.49 -2.32 -11.08
C LEU A 74 1.09 -1.71 -10.96
N GLU A 75 0.48 -1.38 -12.10
CA GLU A 75 -0.92 -0.97 -12.20
C GLU A 75 -1.72 -2.06 -12.91
N MET A 76 -2.77 -2.58 -12.25
CA MET A 76 -3.57 -3.68 -12.79
C MET A 76 -5.03 -3.61 -12.33
N PRO A 77 -5.98 -4.23 -13.05
CA PRO A 77 -7.37 -4.33 -12.62
C PRO A 77 -7.52 -5.09 -11.29
N LEU A 78 -8.48 -4.67 -10.45
CA LEU A 78 -8.75 -5.34 -9.16
C LEU A 78 -9.06 -6.83 -9.31
N ASP A 79 -9.81 -7.21 -10.35
CA ASP A 79 -10.14 -8.62 -10.59
C ASP A 79 -8.90 -9.45 -11.00
N GLU A 80 -7.90 -8.84 -11.64
CA GLU A 80 -6.62 -9.50 -11.92
C GLU A 80 -5.81 -9.69 -10.63
N ALA A 81 -5.77 -8.67 -9.77
CA ALA A 81 -5.11 -8.77 -8.46
C ALA A 81 -5.75 -9.87 -7.60
N LEU A 82 -7.08 -10.01 -7.63
CA LEU A 82 -7.80 -11.10 -6.96
C LEU A 82 -7.42 -12.47 -7.52
N ALA A 83 -7.30 -12.61 -8.84
CA ALA A 83 -6.80 -13.83 -9.47
C ALA A 83 -5.36 -14.14 -9.03
N GLY A 84 -4.51 -13.12 -8.91
CA GLY A 84 -3.14 -13.22 -8.41
C GLY A 84 -3.03 -13.78 -7.00
N ILE A 85 -4.01 -13.52 -6.13
CA ILE A 85 -4.09 -14.16 -4.81
C ILE A 85 -4.41 -15.65 -4.95
N ALA A 86 -5.38 -15.99 -5.80
CA ALA A 86 -5.85 -17.37 -5.98
C ALA A 86 -4.81 -18.28 -6.64
N ASP A 87 -4.03 -17.75 -7.59
CA ASP A 87 -3.00 -18.49 -8.32
C ASP A 87 -1.60 -18.43 -7.68
N GLY A 88 -1.44 -17.65 -6.61
CA GLY A 88 -0.20 -17.57 -5.83
C GLY A 88 0.84 -16.59 -6.36
N ARG A 89 0.51 -15.72 -7.32
CA ARG A 89 1.37 -14.58 -7.70
C ARG A 89 1.45 -13.51 -6.60
N ILE A 90 0.40 -13.36 -5.79
CA ILE A 90 0.34 -12.45 -4.64
C ILE A 90 0.26 -13.27 -3.36
N ILE A 91 1.36 -13.30 -2.60
CA ILE A 91 1.51 -14.12 -1.38
C ILE A 91 1.88 -13.30 -0.13
N ASP A 92 1.68 -11.99 -0.20
CA ASP A 92 1.95 -11.06 0.90
C ASP A 92 0.67 -10.74 1.70
N ALA A 93 0.70 -10.96 3.02
CA ALA A 93 -0.50 -10.92 3.85
C ALA A 93 -1.19 -9.53 3.87
N LYS A 94 -0.42 -8.44 4.03
CA LYS A 94 -0.98 -7.08 4.03
C LYS A 94 -1.61 -6.74 2.67
N THR A 95 -0.99 -7.16 1.57
CA THR A 95 -1.51 -6.96 0.21
C THR A 95 -2.80 -7.75 -0.02
N ILE A 96 -2.83 -9.04 0.37
CA ILE A 96 -4.03 -9.88 0.30
C ILE A 96 -5.19 -9.24 1.06
N ILE A 97 -4.94 -8.78 2.29
CA ILE A 97 -5.95 -8.14 3.14
C ILE A 97 -6.54 -6.89 2.47
N LEU A 98 -5.69 -6.01 1.91
CA LEU A 98 -6.15 -4.77 1.27
C LEU A 98 -6.95 -5.02 -0.01
N ILE A 99 -6.49 -5.93 -0.88
CA ILE A 99 -7.21 -6.29 -2.10
C ILE A 99 -8.59 -6.89 -1.75
N GLN A 100 -8.64 -7.80 -0.78
CA GLN A 100 -9.90 -8.39 -0.33
C GLN A 100 -10.81 -7.35 0.32
N HIS A 101 -10.25 -6.40 1.08
CA HIS A 101 -11.01 -5.30 1.67
C HIS A 101 -11.69 -4.45 0.60
N LEU A 102 -10.96 -4.06 -0.46
CA LEU A 102 -11.52 -3.29 -1.58
C LEU A 102 -12.63 -4.05 -2.32
N LYS A 103 -12.51 -5.37 -2.48
CA LYS A 103 -13.55 -6.20 -3.10
C LYS A 103 -14.82 -6.29 -2.24
N LEU A 104 -14.65 -6.37 -0.92
CA LEU A 104 -15.76 -6.49 0.03
C LEU A 104 -16.44 -5.15 0.33
N ASN A 105 -15.70 -4.04 0.23
CA ASN A 105 -16.17 -2.69 0.52
C ASN A 105 -15.91 -1.79 -0.70
N PRO A 106 -16.72 -1.89 -1.76
CA PRO A 106 -16.53 -1.08 -2.95
C PRO A 106 -16.60 0.41 -2.60
N ILE A 107 -15.56 1.15 -2.94
CA ILE A 107 -15.53 2.60 -2.72
C ILE A 107 -16.50 3.23 -3.73
N ALA A 108 -17.65 3.74 -3.26
CA ALA A 108 -18.70 4.32 -4.09
C ALA A 108 -18.14 5.43 -4.99
N ALA A 109 -18.29 5.30 -6.31
CA ALA A 109 -17.72 6.17 -7.35
C ALA A 109 -17.83 7.67 -7.02
#